data_AF-A0AAV6WSY9-F1
#
_entry.id   AF-A0AAV6WSY9-F1
#
_cell.length_a   1.000
_cell.length_b   1.000
_cell.length_c   1.000
_cell.angle_alpha   90.00
_cell.angle_beta   90.00
_cell.angle_gamma   90.00
#
_symmetry.space_group_name_H-M   'P 1'
#
loop_
_entity.id
_entity.type
_entity.pdbx_description
1 polymer ?
#
loop_
_entity_poly.entity_id
_entity_poly.type
_entity_poly.pdbx_seq_one_letter_code
_entity_poly.pdbx_strand_id
1 'polypeptide(L)'
;MGEELCGLSVKDLQRIENQLEMSLQGVRMKKEHVYTAEIQELSRKGNFMRQENVELYKKVKLIEQENVELYRKAYGTRDNTSAANGSGFGPYGTATINREIIMDGPIQLQLSQPLSPTLGTPEKGTESR
;
A
#
# COMPACT_ATOMS: atom_id res chain seq x y z
N MET A 1 20.91 -21.83 -33.56
CA MET A 1 19.72 -22.72 -33.65
C MET A 1 18.95 -22.57 -34.97
N GLY A 2 19.06 -21.44 -35.68
CA GLY A 2 18.55 -21.28 -37.05
C GLY A 2 19.67 -21.08 -38.09
N GLU A 3 20.87 -21.57 -37.78
CA GLU A 3 22.06 -21.46 -38.62
C GLU A 3 22.36 -22.84 -39.22
N GLU A 4 23.11 -22.87 -40.33
CA GLU A 4 23.51 -24.10 -41.04
C GLU A 4 22.34 -25.01 -41.47
N LEU A 5 21.21 -24.41 -41.88
CA LEU A 5 20.05 -25.16 -42.38
C LEU A 5 20.21 -25.67 -43.82
N CYS A 6 21.30 -25.32 -44.51
CA CYS A 6 21.54 -25.76 -45.87
C CYS A 6 21.80 -27.28 -45.92
N GLY A 7 21.18 -27.99 -46.86
CA GLY A 7 21.31 -29.44 -46.99
C GLY A 7 20.30 -30.25 -46.18
N LEU A 8 19.45 -29.60 -45.36
CA LEU A 8 18.31 -30.26 -44.72
C LEU A 8 17.15 -30.43 -45.71
N SER A 9 16.43 -31.55 -45.59
CA SER A 9 15.21 -31.74 -46.36
C SER A 9 14.06 -30.90 -45.79
N VAL A 10 13.03 -30.65 -46.60
CA VAL A 10 11.80 -29.97 -46.15
C VAL A 10 11.19 -30.67 -44.92
N LYS A 11 11.27 -32.00 -44.85
CA LYS A 11 10.75 -32.77 -43.70
C LYS A 11 11.56 -32.52 -42.42
N ASP A 12 12.87 -32.35 -42.54
CA ASP A 12 13.74 -32.06 -41.39
C ASP A 12 13.50 -30.64 -40.87
N LEU A 13 13.36 -29.67 -41.78
CA LEU A 13 13.02 -28.29 -41.43
C LEU A 13 11.67 -28.22 -40.71
N GLN A 14 10.63 -28.89 -41.23
CA GLN A 14 9.32 -28.93 -40.60
C GLN A 14 9.35 -29.53 -39.18
N ARG A 15 10.15 -30.59 -38.99
CA ARG A 15 10.31 -31.21 -37.66
C ARG A 15 10.95 -30.24 -36.67
N ILE A 16 12.00 -29.52 -37.10
CA ILE A 16 12.69 -28.54 -36.26
C ILE A 16 11.76 -27.38 -35.91
N GLU A 17 11.00 -26.88 -36.88
CA GLU A 17 9.99 -25.84 -36.68
C GLU A 17 8.96 -26.27 -35.63
N ASN A 18 8.35 -27.45 -35.79
CA ASN A 18 7.35 -27.98 -34.85
C ASN A 18 7.95 -28.16 -33.44
N GLN A 19 9.19 -28.64 -33.33
CA GLN A 19 9.87 -28.79 -32.04
C GLN A 19 10.11 -27.43 -31.37
N LEU A 20 10.54 -26.43 -32.14
CA LEU A 20 10.74 -25.07 -31.65
C LEU A 20 9.43 -24.42 -31.22
N GLU A 21 8.36 -24.59 -32.01
CA GLU A 21 7.04 -24.08 -31.70
C GLU A 21 6.53 -24.66 -30.37
N MET A 22 6.55 -26.00 -30.23
CA MET A 22 6.13 -26.68 -29.00
C MET A 22 6.98 -26.25 -27.79
N SER A 23 8.31 -26.17 -27.95
CA SER A 23 9.20 -25.75 -26.87
C SER A 23 8.97 -24.29 -26.47
N LEU A 24 8.79 -23.39 -27.44
CA LEU A 24 8.54 -21.98 -27.20
C LEU A 24 7.19 -21.77 -26.51
N GLN A 25 6.15 -22.50 -26.92
CA GLN A 25 4.85 -22.49 -26.26
C GLN A 25 4.98 -22.94 -24.81
N GLY A 26 5.72 -24.02 -24.54
CA GLY A 26 5.99 -24.48 -23.18
C GLY A 26 6.71 -23.44 -22.31
N VAL A 27 7.74 -22.78 -22.86
CA VAL A 27 8.45 -21.69 -22.17
C VAL A 27 7.51 -20.51 -21.87
N ARG A 28 6.69 -20.10 -22.84
CA ARG A 28 5.71 -19.00 -22.68
C ARG A 28 4.69 -19.33 -21.60
N MET A 29 4.08 -20.51 -21.64
CA MET A 29 3.10 -20.94 -20.64
C MET A 29 3.71 -20.96 -19.23
N LYS A 30 4.93 -21.49 -19.09
CA LYS A 30 5.62 -21.52 -17.79
C LYS A 30 5.90 -20.10 -17.27
N LYS A 31 6.35 -19.21 -18.15
CA LYS A 31 6.63 -17.80 -17.81
C LYS A 31 5.36 -17.06 -17.40
N GLU A 32 4.26 -17.23 -18.15
CA GLU A 32 2.96 -16.65 -17.82
C GLU A 32 2.42 -17.16 -16.49
N HIS A 33 2.53 -18.47 -16.24
CA HIS A 33 2.07 -19.06 -14.99
C HIS A 33 2.85 -18.51 -13.78
N VAL A 34 4.18 -18.46 -13.87
CA VAL A 34 5.04 -17.93 -12.80
C VAL A 34 4.72 -16.47 -12.52
N TYR A 35 4.65 -15.62 -13.54
CA TYR A 35 4.36 -14.20 -13.34
C TYR A 35 2.94 -13.96 -12.82
N THR A 36 1.96 -14.71 -13.32
CA THR A 36 0.58 -14.60 -12.81
C THR A 36 0.51 -14.99 -11.34
N ALA A 37 1.19 -16.07 -10.95
CA ALA A 37 1.26 -16.51 -9.56
C ALA A 37 1.95 -15.46 -8.67
N GLU A 38 3.07 -14.90 -9.12
CA GLU A 38 3.83 -13.88 -8.38
C GLU A 38 3.02 -12.59 -8.20
N ILE A 39 2.35 -12.11 -9.26
CA ILE A 39 1.46 -10.93 -9.21
C ILE A 39 0.33 -11.16 -8.19
N GLN A 40 -0.30 -12.34 -8.21
CA GLN A 40 -1.38 -12.68 -7.27
C GLN A 40 -0.88 -12.76 -5.83
N GLU A 41 0.29 -13.35 -5.60
CA GLU A 41 0.90 -13.43 -4.28
C GLU A 41 1.25 -12.05 -3.73
N LEU A 42 1.90 -11.21 -4.53
CA LEU A 42 2.25 -9.83 -4.15
C LEU A 42 1.01 -9.00 -3.86
N SER A 43 -0.04 -9.15 -4.67
CA SER A 43 -1.33 -8.48 -4.45
C SER A 43 -1.97 -8.90 -3.13
N ARG A 44 -1.94 -10.21 -2.81
CA ARG A 44 -2.45 -10.74 -1.54
C ARG A 44 -1.66 -10.19 -0.35
N LYS A 45 -0.32 -10.22 -0.42
CA LYS A 45 0.56 -9.66 0.62
C LYS A 45 0.33 -8.16 0.82
N GLY A 46 0.23 -7.39 -0.28
CA GLY A 46 -0.06 -5.96 -0.25
C GLY A 46 -1.40 -5.64 0.42
N ASN A 47 -2.44 -6.43 0.12
CA ASN A 47 -3.75 -6.26 0.75
C ASN A 47 -3.72 -6.57 2.26
N PHE A 48 -3.01 -7.64 2.66
CA PHE A 48 -2.85 -7.99 4.07
C PHE A 48 -2.11 -6.90 4.86
N MET A 49 -0.98 -6.42 4.36
CA MET A 49 -0.24 -5.32 5.01
C MET A 49 -1.07 -4.04 5.10
N ARG A 50 -1.85 -3.72 4.07
CA ARG A 50 -2.75 -2.55 4.10
C ARG A 50 -3.79 -2.68 5.22
N GLN A 51 -4.39 -3.86 5.35
CA GLN A 51 -5.38 -4.13 6.41
C GLN A 51 -4.75 -4.00 7.80
N GLU A 52 -3.58 -4.60 8.01
CA GLU A 52 -2.84 -4.50 9.27
C GLU A 52 -2.48 -3.05 9.61
N ASN A 53 -2.01 -2.28 8.64
CA ASN A 53 -1.72 -0.85 8.83
C ASN A 53 -2.96 -0.04 9.24
N VAL A 54 -4.13 -0.32 8.65
CA VAL A 54 -5.38 0.33 9.04
C VAL A 54 -5.76 -0.02 10.49
N GLU A 55 -5.57 -1.26 10.91
CA GLU A 55 -5.84 -1.69 12.29
C GLU A 55 -4.88 -1.08 13.29
N LEU A 56 -3.58 -1.03 12.97
CA LEU A 56 -2.57 -0.37 13.79
C LEU A 56 -2.86 1.13 13.93
N TYR A 57 -3.22 1.81 12.84
CA TYR A 57 -3.61 3.22 12.88
C TYR A 57 -4.80 3.46 13.82
N LYS A 58 -5.81 2.60 13.78
CA LYS A 58 -6.95 2.69 14.72
C LYS A 58 -6.50 2.52 16.17
N LYS A 59 -5.61 1.57 16.45
CA LYS A 59 -5.06 1.36 17.80
C LYS A 59 -4.28 2.57 18.32
N VAL A 60 -3.40 3.14 17.48
CA VAL A 60 -2.65 4.36 17.83
C VAL A 60 -3.60 5.50 18.17
N LYS A 61 -4.62 5.72 17.34
CA LYS A 61 -5.62 6.77 17.57
C LYS A 61 -6.38 6.60 18.89
N LEU A 62 -6.70 5.36 19.27
CA LEU A 62 -7.34 5.06 20.56
C LEU A 62 -6.40 5.36 21.74
N ILE A 63 -5.12 4.97 21.63
CA ILE A 63 -4.11 5.23 22.67
C ILE A 63 -3.89 6.74 22.83
N GLU A 64 -3.81 7.50 21.74
CA GLU A 64 -3.70 8.96 21.79
C GLU A 64 -4.89 9.59 22.53
N GLN A 65 -6.11 9.13 22.25
CA GLN A 65 -7.32 9.59 22.94
C GLN A 65 -7.29 9.27 24.44
N GLU A 66 -6.97 8.02 24.80
CA GLU A 66 -6.86 7.60 26.20
C GLU A 66 -5.78 8.38 26.94
N ASN A 67 -4.61 8.59 26.32
CA ASN A 67 -3.53 9.38 26.90
C ASN A 67 -3.97 10.81 27.20
N VAL A 68 -4.69 11.47 26.27
CA VAL A 68 -5.24 12.81 26.51
C VAL A 68 -6.20 12.82 27.70
N GLU A 69 -7.07 11.81 27.82
CA GLU A 69 -7.97 11.70 28.97
C GLU A 69 -7.23 11.45 30.30
N LEU A 70 -6.18 10.62 30.29
CA LEU A 70 -5.35 10.36 31.46
C LEU A 70 -4.59 11.63 31.88
N TYR A 71 -4.00 12.36 30.94
CA TYR A 71 -3.37 13.66 31.20
C TYR A 71 -4.38 14.65 31.82
N ARG A 72 -5.60 14.73 31.27
CA ARG A 72 -6.68 15.54 31.84
C ARG A 72 -7.03 15.11 33.25
N LYS A 73 -7.10 13.81 33.56
CA LYS A 73 -7.39 13.33 34.94
C LYS A 73 -6.25 13.60 35.91
N ALA A 74 -5.00 13.39 35.49
CA ALA A 74 -3.82 13.56 36.34
C ALA A 74 -3.55 15.04 36.70
N TYR A 75 -3.80 15.96 35.75
CA TYR A 75 -3.46 17.38 35.92
C TYR A 75 -4.67 18.32 35.97
N GLY A 76 -5.88 17.84 35.66
CA GLY A 76 -7.11 18.65 35.65
C GLY A 76 -7.79 18.86 37.00
N THR A 77 -7.20 18.39 38.11
CA THR A 77 -7.75 18.54 39.47
C THR A 77 -7.09 19.69 40.24
N ARG A 78 -6.77 20.81 39.59
CA ARG A 78 -6.26 22.02 40.28
C ARG A 78 -7.30 23.10 40.58
N ASP A 79 -8.54 22.94 40.12
CA ASP A 79 -9.52 24.03 40.17
C ASP A 79 -10.68 23.79 41.17
N ASN A 80 -10.52 22.87 42.13
CA ASN A 80 -11.60 22.51 43.06
C ASN A 80 -11.30 22.81 44.53
N THR A 81 -10.20 23.50 44.88
CA THR A 81 -9.95 23.89 46.28
C THR A 81 -9.14 25.18 46.34
N SER A 82 -9.84 26.30 46.57
CA SER A 82 -9.44 27.53 47.30
C SER A 82 -10.33 28.67 46.78
N ALA A 83 -11.53 28.81 47.33
CA ALA A 83 -11.80 29.74 48.43
C ALA A 83 -11.66 31.21 48.00
N ALA A 84 -12.79 31.91 48.17
CA ALA A 84 -12.93 33.33 48.39
C ALA A 84 -11.63 34.07 48.78
N ASN A 85 -11.49 35.25 48.18
CA ASN A 85 -10.63 36.38 48.58
C ASN A 85 -9.22 36.43 47.99
N GLY A 86 -8.91 37.61 47.47
CA GLY A 86 -7.55 38.15 47.48
C GLY A 86 -6.82 38.06 46.15
N SER A 87 -6.72 39.22 45.50
CA SER A 87 -5.77 39.52 44.42
C SER A 87 -4.35 39.00 44.66
N GLY A 88 -3.66 38.55 43.61
CA GLY A 88 -2.22 38.73 43.51
C GLY A 88 -1.44 37.68 42.70
N PHE A 89 -0.89 38.13 41.56
CA PHE A 89 0.25 37.57 40.81
C PHE A 89 0.04 36.23 40.09
N GLY A 90 0.27 36.08 38.78
CA GLY A 90 0.90 36.92 37.76
C GLY A 90 0.76 36.25 36.37
N PRO A 91 1.27 36.89 35.30
CA PRO A 91 0.83 36.70 33.92
C PRO A 91 1.46 35.46 33.28
N TYR A 92 0.83 34.97 32.21
CA TYR A 92 1.21 33.81 31.39
C TYR A 92 0.81 32.46 31.98
N GLY A 93 -0.20 31.84 31.37
CA GLY A 93 -0.48 30.43 31.58
C GLY A 93 -1.80 29.92 31.01
N THR A 94 -2.75 30.80 30.70
CA THR A 94 -3.97 30.42 29.96
C THR A 94 -3.74 30.26 28.45
N ALA A 95 -2.48 30.36 28.02
CA ALA A 95 -2.08 30.08 26.65
C ALA A 95 -2.07 28.57 26.44
N THR A 96 -3.03 28.07 25.65
CA THR A 96 -2.71 27.13 24.57
C THR A 96 -1.84 25.97 25.03
N ILE A 97 -2.23 25.32 26.14
CA ILE A 97 -1.46 24.22 26.72
C ILE A 97 -1.56 23.03 25.77
N ASN A 98 -0.56 22.97 24.89
CA ASN A 98 0.06 21.78 24.30
C ASN A 98 -0.57 21.21 23.02
N ARG A 99 -0.53 22.00 21.94
CA ARG A 99 -0.40 21.44 20.58
C ARG A 99 1.05 20.99 20.27
N GLU A 100 1.99 21.19 21.19
CA GLU A 100 3.45 21.10 20.94
C GLU A 100 4.27 20.33 22.00
N ILE A 101 3.67 19.52 22.87
CA ILE A 101 4.48 18.56 23.66
C ILE A 101 4.59 17.24 22.88
N ILE A 102 5.56 17.25 21.96
CA ILE A 102 6.41 16.12 21.54
C ILE A 102 5.68 14.76 21.47
N MET A 103 5.04 14.48 20.34
CA MET A 103 5.03 13.16 19.72
C MET A 103 4.98 13.44 18.22
N ASP A 104 5.92 12.86 17.46
CA ASP A 104 6.03 13.01 16.01
C ASP A 104 4.66 13.12 15.36
N GLY A 105 4.45 14.22 14.62
CA GLY A 105 3.18 14.50 13.94
C GLY A 105 2.66 13.26 13.21
N PRO A 106 1.34 13.09 13.08
CA PRO A 106 0.74 11.84 12.63
C PRO A 106 1.49 11.37 11.41
N ILE A 107 2.12 10.19 11.49
CA ILE A 107 2.82 9.62 10.34
C ILE A 107 1.75 9.50 9.26
N GLN A 108 1.76 10.44 8.32
CA GLN A 108 0.83 10.47 7.21
C GLN A 108 1.31 9.40 6.24
N LEU A 109 1.09 8.14 6.60
CA LEU A 109 1.16 7.02 5.67
C LEU A 109 -0.03 7.21 4.74
N GLN A 110 0.18 8.00 3.70
CA GLN A 110 -0.81 8.13 2.63
C GLN A 110 -1.12 6.72 2.14
N LEU A 111 -2.37 6.29 2.32
CA LEU A 111 -2.90 5.10 1.68
C LEU A 111 -2.66 5.28 0.19
N SER A 112 -1.71 4.53 -0.39
CA SER A 112 -1.59 4.45 -1.83
C SER A 112 -2.97 4.05 -2.36
N GLN A 113 -3.60 4.96 -3.10
CA GLN A 113 -4.90 4.71 -3.71
C GLN A 113 -4.79 3.42 -4.55
N PRO A 114 -5.83 2.58 -4.58
CA PRO A 114 -5.80 1.41 -5.44
C PRO A 114 -5.57 1.89 -6.87
N LEU A 115 -4.48 1.41 -7.50
CA LEU A 115 -4.30 1.56 -8.93
C LEU A 115 -5.47 0.80 -9.58
N SER A 116 -6.47 1.54 -10.05
CA SER A 116 -7.56 0.96 -10.80
C SER A 116 -6.97 0.32 -12.06
N PRO A 117 -7.35 -0.92 -12.42
CA PRO A 117 -6.96 -1.49 -13.69
C PRO A 117 -7.65 -0.66 -14.78
N THR A 118 -6.93 0.29 -15.36
CA THR A 118 -7.29 0.90 -16.64
C THR A 118 -6.99 -0.16 -17.70
N LEU A 119 -7.88 -1.15 -17.81
CA LEU A 119 -7.92 -2.01 -18.99
C LEU A 119 -8.47 -1.14 -20.11
N GLY A 120 -7.56 -0.50 -20.84
CA GLY A 120 -7.87 0.07 -22.15
C GLY A 120 -8.35 -1.07 -23.06
N THR A 121 -9.65 -1.09 -23.33
CA THR A 121 -10.22 -1.77 -24.48
C THR A 121 -9.73 -1.05 -25.73
N PRO A 122 -8.98 -1.69 -26.65
CA PRO A 122 -8.88 -1.19 -28.00
C PRO A 122 -10.20 -1.55 -28.70
N GLU A 123 -11.12 -0.60 -28.80
CA GLU A 123 -12.24 -0.73 -29.71
C GLU A 123 -11.71 -0.80 -31.14
N LYS A 124 -12.03 -1.92 -31.78
CA LYS A 124 -11.77 -2.26 -33.17
C LYS A 124 -12.10 -1.10 -34.10
N GLY A 125 -11.11 -0.64 -34.85
CA GLY A 125 -11.36 -0.06 -36.16
C GLY A 125 -11.92 -1.15 -37.09
N THR A 126 -13.22 -1.12 -37.34
CA THR A 126 -13.82 -1.75 -38.52
C THR A 126 -13.90 -0.68 -39.60
N GLU A 127 -12.87 -0.61 -40.42
CA GLU A 127 -12.88 0.07 -41.71
C GLU A 127 -13.26 -0.98 -42.75
N SER A 128 -14.51 -0.92 -43.26
CA SER A 128 -14.96 -1.56 -44.51
C SER A 128 -16.42 -1.19 -44.75
N ARG A 129 -16.68 -0.21 -45.61
CA ARG A 129 -17.52 -0.34 -46.82
C ARG A 129 -17.49 0.95 -47.65
#